data_AF-A0A952NJH6-F1
#
_entry.id   AF-A0A952NJH6-F1
#
_cell.length_a   1.000
_cell.length_b   1.000
_cell.length_c   1.000
_cell.angle_alpha   90.00
_cell.angle_beta   90.00
_cell.angle_gamma   90.00
#
_symmetry.space_group_name_H-M   'P 1'
#
loop_
_entity.id
_entity.type
_entity.pdbx_description
1 polymer ?
#
loop_
_entity_poly.entity_id
_entity_poly.type
_entity_poly.pdbx_seq_one_letter_code
_entity_poly.pdbx_strand_id
1 'polypeptide(L)'
;MTNQILQRWALAGLSTFVAAGAWAQTPKVVLKYASDVLPGQSSRLNEDLIYLDSIKFNDVDGEAKRLFKVPEFNAENLQPWLQERARVVVGENFQLDESSILVMNTGVTYPKPNEFPELGSIRQSVNQEVEQPSGPMVIMSNMGGVLYLFGKQNQVQMGLKVDGVGDVEIKSPRAGIFRIGEGLFVPIASVKGFKDPAARLYSFFRLGTLFHESRHSDGSGKTALFAHAVCPSGHDYQGMPACDTPANGPYRIEALMMKSISQGMTDLNPAEKEVLALFQLDAESRVLSPLKAGEAPKTPAPDADLCSFLNNLNLRPDFCRAQSPTEVVEWDDTPESL
;
A
#
# COMPACT_ATOMS: atom_id res chain seq x y z
N MET A 1 -69.50 -25.79 32.49
CA MET A 1 -69.77 -27.16 32.03
C MET A 1 -69.05 -27.33 30.70
N THR A 2 -67.78 -27.76 30.73
CA THR A 2 -67.29 -29.15 30.52
C THR A 2 -67.43 -29.63 29.07
N ASN A 3 -66.28 -29.73 28.37
CA ASN A 3 -65.63 -30.99 27.89
C ASN A 3 -66.27 -31.54 26.59
N GLN A 4 -65.58 -32.02 25.55
CA GLN A 4 -64.25 -32.63 25.45
C GLN A 4 -63.92 -33.02 23.96
N ILE A 5 -62.64 -33.38 23.71
CA ILE A 5 -62.10 -34.33 22.68
C ILE A 5 -61.91 -33.79 21.23
N LEU A 6 -60.69 -33.52 20.73
CA LEU A 6 -59.48 -34.35 20.42
C LEU A 6 -59.44 -34.88 18.95
N GLN A 7 -58.37 -34.45 18.25
CA GLN A 7 -57.40 -35.23 17.47
C GLN A 7 -57.45 -35.36 15.91
N ARG A 8 -56.32 -34.87 15.32
CA ARG A 8 -55.54 -35.30 14.12
C ARG A 8 -56.12 -34.92 12.73
N TRP A 9 -55.38 -34.53 11.68
CA TRP A 9 -53.99 -34.74 11.21
C TRP A 9 -53.54 -33.47 10.42
N ALA A 10 -52.37 -32.87 10.67
CA ALA A 10 -51.08 -33.14 10.03
C ALA A 10 -51.11 -33.16 8.48
N LEU A 11 -50.94 -31.98 7.86
CA LEU A 11 -50.48 -31.86 6.47
C LEU A 11 -49.09 -31.23 6.47
N ALA A 12 -48.15 -32.00 5.92
CA ALA A 12 -46.74 -31.69 5.80
C ALA A 12 -46.53 -30.45 4.92
N GLY A 13 -46.22 -29.32 5.56
CA GLY A 13 -45.54 -28.20 4.90
C GLY A 13 -44.06 -28.52 4.85
N LEU A 14 -43.61 -29.15 3.75
CA LEU A 14 -42.19 -29.33 3.46
C LEU A 14 -41.61 -27.95 3.09
N SER A 15 -41.30 -27.14 4.10
CA SER A 15 -40.56 -25.89 3.92
C SER A 15 -39.13 -26.27 3.55
N THR A 16 -38.84 -26.31 2.25
CA THR A 16 -37.47 -26.34 1.76
C THR A 16 -36.82 -25.02 2.16
N PHE A 17 -36.20 -24.99 3.34
CA PHE A 17 -35.20 -23.99 3.68
C PHE A 17 -34.04 -24.22 2.70
N VAL A 18 -34.07 -23.49 1.58
CA VAL A 18 -32.85 -23.21 0.84
C VAL A 18 -32.01 -22.36 1.79
N ALA A 19 -31.23 -23.02 2.62
CA ALA A 19 -30.07 -22.40 3.23
C ALA A 19 -29.18 -22.00 2.04
N ALA A 20 -29.39 -20.78 1.53
CA ALA A 20 -28.40 -20.08 0.76
C ALA A 20 -27.23 -19.90 1.73
N GLY A 21 -26.40 -20.95 1.81
CA GLY A 21 -25.14 -20.92 2.51
C GLY A 21 -24.30 -19.88 1.81
N ALA A 22 -24.43 -18.63 2.24
CA ALA A 22 -23.41 -17.63 2.03
C ALA A 22 -22.20 -18.16 2.80
N TRP A 23 -21.36 -18.94 2.10
CA TRP A 23 -20.02 -19.23 2.55
C TRP A 23 -19.33 -17.88 2.64
N ALA A 24 -19.34 -17.28 3.83
CA ALA A 24 -18.61 -16.06 4.09
C ALA A 24 -17.14 -16.38 3.82
N GLN A 25 -16.60 -15.87 2.71
CA GLN A 25 -15.19 -15.98 2.40
C GLN A 25 -14.45 -15.19 3.47
N THR A 26 -13.73 -15.88 4.35
CA THR A 26 -12.82 -15.23 5.29
C THR A 26 -11.55 -14.87 4.52
N PRO A 27 -11.08 -13.61 4.58
CA PRO A 27 -9.83 -13.23 3.92
C PRO A 27 -8.69 -14.06 4.53
N LYS A 28 -7.72 -14.50 3.71
CA LYS A 28 -6.53 -15.19 4.26
C LYS A 28 -5.62 -14.23 5.00
N VAL A 29 -5.70 -12.93 4.67
CA VAL A 29 -5.04 -11.86 5.43
C VAL A 29 -5.90 -11.49 6.63
N VAL A 30 -5.34 -11.67 7.83
CA VAL A 30 -5.95 -11.30 9.10
C VAL A 30 -5.22 -10.08 9.65
N LEU A 31 -5.83 -8.91 9.43
CA LEU A 31 -5.41 -7.67 10.07
C LEU A 31 -6.00 -7.60 11.49
N LYS A 32 -5.16 -7.23 12.46
CA LYS A 32 -5.61 -6.87 13.80
C LYS A 32 -5.83 -5.36 13.84
N TYR A 33 -6.95 -4.95 14.41
CA TYR A 33 -7.32 -3.54 14.49
C TYR A 33 -7.22 -3.08 15.94
N ALA A 34 -6.60 -1.92 16.13
CA ALA A 34 -6.66 -1.22 17.39
C ALA A 34 -8.08 -0.74 17.69
N SER A 35 -8.37 -0.53 18.97
CA SER A 35 -9.71 -0.13 19.44
C SER A 35 -10.13 1.27 18.97
N ASP A 36 -9.18 2.09 18.53
CA ASP A 36 -9.41 3.43 17.97
C ASP A 36 -9.70 3.42 16.45
N VAL A 37 -9.57 2.28 15.77
CA VAL A 37 -10.00 2.12 14.38
C VAL A 37 -11.52 2.02 14.34
N LEU A 38 -12.17 2.91 13.59
CA LEU A 38 -13.63 2.91 13.50
C LEU A 38 -14.12 1.60 12.84
N PRO A 39 -15.22 0.97 13.33
CA PRO A 39 -15.73 -0.28 12.77
C PRO A 39 -16.00 -0.23 11.25
N GLY A 40 -16.41 0.92 10.74
CA GLY A 40 -16.63 1.11 9.30
C GLY A 40 -15.32 1.11 8.48
N GLN A 41 -14.21 1.55 9.06
CA GLN A 41 -12.90 1.54 8.40
C GLN A 41 -12.33 0.12 8.36
N SER A 42 -12.37 -0.60 9.49
CA SER A 42 -11.90 -2.00 9.54
C SER A 42 -12.76 -2.94 8.69
N SER A 43 -14.09 -2.75 8.66
CA SER A 43 -14.97 -3.49 7.73
C SER A 43 -14.57 -3.27 6.28
N ARG A 44 -14.35 -2.02 5.86
CA ARG A 44 -13.97 -1.70 4.47
C ARG A 44 -12.62 -2.31 4.08
N LEU A 45 -11.61 -2.22 4.95
CA LEU A 45 -10.31 -2.85 4.70
C LEU A 45 -10.42 -4.37 4.58
N ASN A 46 -11.21 -5.02 5.44
CA ASN A 46 -11.46 -6.46 5.32
C ASN A 46 -12.22 -6.81 4.03
N GLU A 47 -13.20 -6.01 3.65
CA GLU A 47 -13.93 -6.18 2.40
C GLU A 47 -13.01 -6.00 1.18
N ASP A 48 -12.07 -5.05 1.20
CA ASP A 48 -11.08 -4.88 0.14
C ASP A 48 -10.17 -6.12 0.02
N LEU A 49 -9.75 -6.70 1.16
CA LEU A 49 -8.96 -7.93 1.18
C LEU A 49 -9.73 -9.15 0.64
N ILE A 50 -11.04 -9.25 0.93
CA ILE A 50 -11.92 -10.24 0.31
C ILE A 50 -12.06 -9.94 -1.19
N TYR A 51 -12.18 -8.66 -1.56
CA TYR A 51 -12.34 -8.26 -2.95
C TYR A 51 -11.11 -8.61 -3.80
N LEU A 52 -9.91 -8.56 -3.21
CA LEU A 52 -8.68 -9.03 -3.85
C LEU A 52 -8.81 -10.48 -4.38
N ASP A 53 -9.50 -11.38 -3.68
CA ASP A 53 -9.74 -12.76 -4.14
C ASP A 53 -10.61 -12.84 -5.41
N SER A 54 -11.41 -11.81 -5.67
CA SER A 54 -12.26 -11.73 -6.85
C SER A 54 -11.55 -11.14 -8.08
N ILE A 55 -10.41 -10.48 -7.89
CA ILE A 55 -9.65 -9.86 -8.97
C ILE A 55 -8.95 -10.93 -9.79
N LYS A 56 -9.29 -10.98 -11.08
CA LYS A 56 -8.60 -11.82 -12.06
C LYS A 56 -7.52 -11.02 -12.75
N PHE A 57 -6.28 -11.37 -12.47
CA PHE A 57 -5.12 -10.76 -13.08
C PHE A 57 -4.72 -11.57 -14.33
N ASN A 58 -5.30 -11.23 -15.48
CA ASN A 58 -4.91 -11.80 -16.77
C ASN A 58 -3.71 -11.04 -17.36
N ASP A 59 -2.82 -11.73 -18.08
CA ASP A 59 -1.71 -11.14 -18.85
C ASP A 59 -0.82 -10.16 -18.05
N VAL A 60 -0.50 -10.52 -16.81
CA VAL A 60 0.28 -9.65 -15.92
C VAL A 60 1.71 -9.48 -16.40
N ASP A 61 2.18 -8.23 -16.30
CA ASP A 61 3.57 -7.86 -16.53
C ASP A 61 4.53 -8.75 -15.74
N GLY A 62 5.52 -9.34 -16.43
CA GLY A 62 6.57 -10.14 -15.80
C GLY A 62 7.34 -9.37 -14.72
N GLU A 63 7.38 -8.04 -14.82
CA GLU A 63 7.96 -7.16 -13.81
C GLU A 63 7.21 -7.22 -12.47
N ALA A 64 5.87 -7.25 -12.49
CA ALA A 64 5.07 -7.33 -11.27
C ALA A 64 5.36 -8.64 -10.52
N LYS A 65 5.42 -9.77 -11.24
CA LYS A 65 5.82 -11.06 -10.64
C LYS A 65 7.21 -11.01 -10.01
N ARG A 66 8.17 -10.43 -10.74
CA ARG A 66 9.56 -10.29 -10.29
C ARG A 66 9.68 -9.44 -9.03
N LEU A 67 9.05 -8.26 -8.99
CA LEU A 67 9.19 -7.32 -7.86
C LEU A 67 8.41 -7.78 -6.63
N PHE A 68 7.25 -8.39 -6.80
CA PHE A 68 6.52 -9.01 -5.68
C PHE A 68 7.14 -10.34 -5.25
N LYS A 69 8.07 -10.91 -6.03
CA LYS A 69 8.68 -12.23 -5.79
C LYS A 69 7.64 -13.34 -5.63
N VAL A 70 6.60 -13.27 -6.46
CA VAL A 70 5.52 -14.26 -6.48
C VAL A 70 5.62 -15.11 -7.75
N PRO A 71 5.34 -16.43 -7.66
CA PRO A 71 5.36 -17.29 -8.84
C PRO A 71 4.31 -16.87 -9.86
N GLU A 72 3.12 -16.49 -9.38
CA GLU A 72 2.06 -15.91 -10.20
C GLU A 72 1.46 -14.68 -9.51
N PHE A 73 1.08 -13.68 -10.30
CA PHE A 73 0.48 -12.45 -9.77
C PHE A 73 -1.02 -12.63 -9.62
N ASN A 74 -1.43 -13.31 -8.55
CA ASN A 74 -2.84 -13.60 -8.25
C ASN A 74 -3.08 -13.51 -6.74
N ALA A 75 -4.36 -13.47 -6.34
CA ALA A 75 -4.73 -13.32 -4.93
C ALA A 75 -4.12 -14.39 -4.02
N GLU A 76 -3.99 -15.63 -4.51
CA GLU A 76 -3.38 -16.74 -3.75
C GLU A 76 -1.94 -16.45 -3.32
N ASN A 77 -1.16 -15.74 -4.13
CA ASN A 77 0.22 -15.37 -3.81
C ASN A 77 0.34 -13.96 -3.20
N LEU A 78 -0.52 -13.03 -3.60
CA LEU A 78 -0.50 -11.64 -3.12
C LEU A 78 -0.97 -11.51 -1.67
N GLN A 79 -1.95 -12.32 -1.25
CA GLN A 79 -2.42 -12.30 0.14
C GLN A 79 -1.35 -12.74 1.14
N PRO A 80 -0.64 -13.88 0.97
CA PRO A 80 0.51 -14.23 1.82
C PRO A 80 1.59 -13.15 1.82
N TRP A 81 1.92 -12.58 0.65
CA TRP A 81 2.88 -11.49 0.54
C TRP A 81 2.49 -10.31 1.42
N LEU A 82 1.21 -9.93 1.42
CA LEU A 82 0.66 -8.86 2.23
C LEU A 82 0.63 -9.23 3.72
N GLN A 83 0.19 -10.44 4.06
CA GLN A 83 0.11 -10.93 5.44
C GLN A 83 1.48 -10.92 6.16
N GLU A 84 2.57 -11.18 5.44
CA GLU A 84 3.92 -11.11 5.99
C GLU A 84 4.33 -9.68 6.39
N ARG A 85 3.71 -8.66 5.79
CA ARG A 85 4.13 -7.25 5.83
C ARG A 85 3.14 -6.32 6.53
N ALA A 86 1.87 -6.70 6.61
CA ALA A 86 0.78 -5.97 7.24
C ALA A 86 0.12 -6.85 8.31
N ARG A 87 0.10 -6.37 9.55
CA ARG A 87 -0.37 -7.16 10.71
C ARG A 87 -1.32 -6.39 11.62
N VAL A 88 -1.00 -5.15 11.90
CA VAL A 88 -1.73 -4.31 12.87
C VAL A 88 -2.08 -2.99 12.20
N VAL A 89 -3.33 -2.57 12.35
CA VAL A 89 -3.82 -1.28 11.89
C VAL A 89 -4.26 -0.46 13.10
N VAL A 90 -3.74 0.76 13.21
CA VAL A 90 -4.12 1.74 14.24
C VAL A 90 -4.88 2.91 13.62
N GLY A 91 -5.71 3.57 14.42
CA GLY A 91 -6.55 4.67 13.96
C GLY A 91 -5.76 5.94 13.62
N GLU A 92 -6.44 6.87 12.94
CA GLU A 92 -5.85 8.17 12.58
C GLU A 92 -5.42 8.98 13.81
N ASN A 93 -6.08 8.76 14.95
CA ASN A 93 -5.84 9.47 16.20
C ASN A 93 -4.85 8.75 17.12
N PHE A 94 -4.29 7.61 16.68
CA PHE A 94 -3.29 6.89 17.44
C PHE A 94 -2.07 7.78 17.70
N GLN A 95 -1.75 8.00 18.97
CA GLN A 95 -0.63 8.83 19.39
C GLN A 95 0.60 7.96 19.69
N LEU A 96 1.76 8.37 19.14
CA LEU A 96 3.05 7.84 19.55
C LEU A 96 3.59 8.66 20.72
N ASP A 97 3.28 8.22 21.92
CA ASP A 97 3.77 8.80 23.17
C ASP A 97 4.42 7.75 24.09
N GLU A 98 4.93 8.21 25.23
CA GLU A 98 5.58 7.37 26.25
C GLU A 98 4.70 6.24 26.78
N SER A 99 3.37 6.38 26.72
CA SER A 99 2.42 5.36 27.20
C SER A 99 2.20 4.24 26.18
N SER A 100 2.37 4.56 24.89
CA SER A 100 2.23 3.63 23.77
C SER A 100 3.54 2.92 23.41
N ILE A 101 4.70 3.56 23.63
CA ILE A 101 6.01 3.04 23.23
C ILE A 101 6.60 2.16 24.34
N LEU A 102 7.06 0.96 23.97
CA LEU A 102 7.71 0.02 24.87
C LEU A 102 9.19 -0.14 24.50
N VAL A 103 10.05 -0.24 25.51
CA VAL A 103 11.43 -0.74 25.35
C VAL A 103 11.45 -2.20 25.80
N MET A 104 11.51 -3.12 24.83
CA MET A 104 11.42 -4.55 25.07
C MET A 104 12.76 -5.13 25.52
N ASN A 105 13.84 -4.74 24.85
CA ASN A 105 15.21 -5.17 25.15
C ASN A 105 16.20 -4.01 24.94
N THR A 106 17.31 -4.03 25.68
CA THR A 106 18.41 -3.05 25.55
C THR A 106 19.70 -3.76 25.15
N GLY A 107 20.66 -3.02 24.57
CA GLY A 107 21.93 -3.60 24.12
C GLY A 107 21.77 -4.55 22.92
N VAL A 108 20.75 -4.32 22.10
CA VAL A 108 20.41 -5.18 20.97
C VAL A 108 21.36 -4.89 19.82
N THR A 109 21.96 -5.95 19.26
CA THR A 109 22.79 -5.84 18.07
C THR A 109 21.95 -6.09 16.82
N TYR A 110 21.64 -5.02 16.11
CA TYR A 110 20.95 -5.09 14.83
C TYR A 110 21.89 -5.58 13.71
N PRO A 111 21.38 -6.28 12.68
CA PRO A 111 22.15 -6.49 11.46
C PRO A 111 22.58 -5.13 10.87
N LYS A 112 23.70 -5.13 10.11
CA LYS A 112 24.22 -3.90 9.46
C LYS A 112 24.07 -2.64 10.35
N PRO A 113 24.58 -2.63 11.60
CA PRO A 113 24.15 -1.68 12.65
C PRO A 113 24.52 -0.22 12.34
N ASN A 114 25.46 -0.01 11.41
CA ASN A 114 25.94 1.30 10.98
C ASN A 114 25.38 1.72 9.61
N GLU A 115 24.44 0.97 9.05
CA GLU A 115 23.79 1.29 7.78
C GLU A 115 22.34 1.73 8.02
N PHE A 116 22.01 2.92 7.53
CA PHE A 116 20.70 3.54 7.63
C PHE A 116 20.27 4.09 6.27
N PRO A 117 18.96 4.13 5.97
CA PRO A 117 18.47 4.77 4.76
C PRO A 117 18.79 6.26 4.74
N GLU A 118 18.95 6.80 3.54
CA GLU A 118 19.05 8.24 3.34
C GLU A 118 17.68 8.86 3.55
N LEU A 119 17.37 9.18 4.81
CA LEU A 119 16.19 9.93 5.20
C LEU A 119 16.38 11.40 4.79
N GLY A 120 16.23 11.70 3.50
CA GLY A 120 16.50 13.02 2.92
C GLY A 120 15.94 14.13 3.81
N SER A 121 16.84 14.95 4.39
CA SER A 121 16.59 16.09 5.28
C SER A 121 15.25 16.12 6.06
N ILE A 122 14.75 14.99 6.58
CA ILE A 122 13.55 14.96 7.45
C ILE A 122 13.78 15.86 8.67
N ARG A 123 15.05 16.10 9.03
CA ARG A 123 15.46 17.02 10.09
C ARG A 123 15.13 18.51 9.84
N GLN A 124 14.90 18.96 8.60
CA GLN A 124 14.65 20.38 8.33
C GLN A 124 13.18 20.80 8.40
N SER A 125 12.23 19.87 8.22
CA SER A 125 10.80 20.21 8.23
C SER A 125 10.19 20.31 9.63
N VAL A 126 10.85 19.84 10.69
CA VAL A 126 10.33 19.91 12.07
C VAL A 126 10.32 21.34 12.62
N ASN A 127 11.15 22.25 12.09
CA ASN A 127 11.29 23.61 12.61
C ASN A 127 10.81 24.72 11.66
N GLN A 128 10.20 24.36 10.53
CA GLN A 128 9.60 25.33 9.61
C GLN A 128 8.08 25.19 9.69
N GLU A 129 7.48 25.95 10.61
CA GLU A 129 6.06 26.35 10.56
C GLU A 129 5.84 27.22 9.31
N VAL A 130 5.95 26.62 8.12
CA VAL A 130 5.34 27.22 6.95
C VAL A 130 3.86 26.94 7.09
N GLU A 131 3.06 27.97 7.36
CA GLU A 131 1.60 27.96 7.20
C GLU A 131 1.27 27.62 5.73
N GLN A 132 1.35 26.34 5.37
CA GLN A 132 0.86 25.81 4.10
C GLN A 132 -0.65 25.63 4.27
N PRO A 133 -1.51 26.37 3.54
CA PRO A 133 -2.96 26.43 3.82
C PRO A 133 -3.73 25.11 3.61
N SER A 134 -3.09 24.05 3.12
CA SER A 134 -3.62 22.68 3.09
C SER A 134 -2.46 21.73 2.79
N GLY A 135 -1.78 21.24 3.82
CA GLY A 135 -0.77 20.20 3.65
C GLY A 135 -1.35 18.93 3.01
N PRO A 136 -0.52 18.09 2.37
CA PRO A 136 -0.97 16.81 1.85
C PRO A 136 -1.61 15.98 2.97
N MET A 137 -2.77 15.41 2.68
CA MET A 137 -3.50 14.56 3.61
C MET A 137 -2.77 13.22 3.76
N VAL A 138 -2.50 12.79 4.98
CA VAL A 138 -1.93 11.45 5.23
C VAL A 138 -2.95 10.40 4.79
N ILE A 139 -2.51 9.44 3.97
CA ILE A 139 -3.35 8.33 3.51
C ILE A 139 -3.12 7.13 4.42
N MET A 140 -1.88 6.66 4.55
CA MET A 140 -1.47 5.63 5.48
C MET A 140 0.02 5.81 5.82
N SER A 141 0.52 5.16 6.87
CA SER A 141 1.95 5.16 7.18
C SER A 141 2.39 3.89 7.90
N ASN A 142 3.54 3.33 7.50
CA ASN A 142 4.18 2.19 8.17
C ASN A 142 4.99 2.63 9.41
N MET A 143 4.31 2.73 10.54
CA MET A 143 4.93 3.10 11.82
C MET A 143 5.90 2.03 12.35
N GLY A 144 5.63 0.76 12.05
CA GLY A 144 6.49 -0.36 12.49
C GLY A 144 7.92 -0.21 11.98
N GLY A 145 8.10 0.14 10.71
CA GLY A 145 9.43 0.37 10.15
C GLY A 145 10.11 1.63 10.70
N VAL A 146 9.36 2.69 11.01
CA VAL A 146 9.91 3.91 11.66
C VAL A 146 10.46 3.59 13.06
N LEU A 147 9.68 2.90 13.89
CA LEU A 147 10.10 2.49 15.23
C LEU A 147 11.25 1.49 15.19
N TYR A 148 11.30 0.62 14.18
CA TYR A 148 12.44 -0.26 13.95
C TYR A 148 13.74 0.53 13.72
N LEU A 149 13.73 1.54 12.83
CA LEU A 149 14.89 2.38 12.57
C LEU A 149 15.32 3.17 13.82
N PHE A 150 14.36 3.68 14.59
CA PHE A 150 14.63 4.33 15.87
C PHE A 150 15.31 3.39 16.87
N GLY A 151 14.79 2.16 17.01
CA GLY A 151 15.40 1.13 17.86
C GLY A 151 16.81 0.76 17.42
N LYS A 152 17.01 0.59 16.11
CA LYS A 152 18.32 0.33 15.50
C LYS A 152 19.35 1.42 15.82
N GLN A 153 18.96 2.69 15.69
CA GLN A 153 19.83 3.83 16.00
C GLN A 153 20.25 3.87 17.47
N ASN A 154 19.38 3.41 18.37
CA ASN A 154 19.60 3.47 19.82
C ASN A 154 20.01 2.13 20.44
N GLN A 155 20.21 1.08 19.64
CA GLN A 155 20.51 -0.29 20.09
C GLN A 155 19.51 -0.82 21.14
N VAL A 156 18.24 -0.49 20.95
CA VAL A 156 17.13 -0.96 21.79
C VAL A 156 16.06 -1.58 20.90
N GLN A 157 15.47 -2.67 21.34
CA GLN A 157 14.32 -3.23 20.66
C GLN A 157 13.05 -2.53 21.12
N MET A 158 12.38 -1.88 20.18
CA MET A 158 11.12 -1.21 20.43
C MET A 158 9.95 -2.21 20.44
N GLY A 159 8.89 -1.83 21.13
CA GLY A 159 7.57 -2.41 21.02
C GLY A 159 6.51 -1.31 21.03
N LEU A 160 5.28 -1.67 20.70
CA LEU A 160 4.14 -0.78 20.73
C LEU A 160 3.00 -1.44 21.49
N LYS A 161 2.46 -0.75 22.48
CA LYS A 161 1.22 -1.13 23.15
C LYS A 161 0.04 -0.62 22.33
N VAL A 162 -0.80 -1.55 21.87
CA VAL A 162 -1.92 -1.24 20.99
C VAL A 162 -3.22 -1.71 21.63
N ASP A 163 -4.10 -0.79 21.98
CA ASP A 163 -5.37 -1.12 22.63
C ASP A 163 -6.24 -2.02 21.74
N GLY A 164 -6.75 -3.11 22.31
CA GLY A 164 -7.49 -4.16 21.58
C GLY A 164 -6.61 -5.23 20.91
N VAL A 165 -5.30 -5.00 20.78
CA VAL A 165 -4.35 -5.95 20.20
C VAL A 165 -3.36 -6.48 21.25
N GLY A 166 -2.94 -5.65 22.20
CA GLY A 166 -1.91 -5.93 23.19
C GLY A 166 -0.53 -5.38 22.78
N ASP A 167 0.52 -5.93 23.37
CA ASP A 167 1.88 -5.50 23.11
C ASP A 167 2.39 -6.14 21.80
N VAL A 168 2.91 -5.30 20.90
CA VAL A 168 3.44 -5.70 19.60
C VAL A 168 4.95 -5.46 19.59
N GLU A 169 5.71 -6.53 19.50
CA GLU A 169 7.17 -6.50 19.48
C GLU A 169 7.71 -6.18 18.07
N ILE A 170 8.69 -5.26 17.96
CA ILE A 170 9.23 -4.79 16.67
C ILE A 170 10.63 -5.36 16.46
N LYS A 171 10.70 -6.53 15.81
CA LYS A 171 11.97 -7.22 15.47
C LYS A 171 12.54 -6.85 14.11
N SER A 172 11.70 -6.31 13.25
CA SER A 172 12.00 -6.00 11.85
C SER A 172 11.05 -4.91 11.36
N PRO A 173 11.33 -4.28 10.21
CA PRO A 173 10.34 -3.45 9.53
C PRO A 173 9.03 -4.21 9.24
N ARG A 174 9.08 -5.55 9.10
CA ARG A 174 7.92 -6.45 8.98
C ARG A 174 7.09 -6.64 10.24
N ALA A 175 7.26 -5.80 11.26
CA ALA A 175 6.26 -5.67 12.33
C ALA A 175 4.88 -5.32 11.76
N GLY A 176 4.83 -4.59 10.64
CA GLY A 176 3.61 -4.38 9.85
C GLY A 176 2.53 -3.62 10.60
N ILE A 177 2.92 -2.53 11.27
CA ILE A 177 2.03 -1.66 12.05
C ILE A 177 1.73 -0.43 11.21
N PHE A 178 0.51 -0.32 10.70
CA PHE A 178 0.08 0.76 9.81
C PHE A 178 -0.87 1.70 10.54
N ARG A 179 -0.65 3.02 10.41
CA ARG A 179 -1.63 4.03 10.81
C ARG A 179 -2.40 4.50 9.61
N ILE A 180 -3.72 4.40 9.67
CA ILE A 180 -4.60 5.00 8.66
C ILE A 180 -4.60 6.51 8.84
N GLY A 181 -4.61 7.24 7.74
CA GLY A 181 -4.87 8.68 7.74
C GLY A 181 -6.23 8.99 7.14
N GLU A 182 -6.65 10.24 7.29
CA GLU A 182 -7.93 10.74 6.82
C GLU A 182 -8.13 10.48 5.31
N GLY A 183 -7.05 10.59 4.52
CA GLY A 183 -7.06 10.49 3.06
C GLY A 183 -7.37 9.10 2.53
N LEU A 184 -7.29 8.06 3.36
CA LEU A 184 -7.66 6.70 2.94
C LEU A 184 -9.17 6.57 2.69
N PHE A 185 -9.98 7.46 3.28
CA PHE A 185 -11.44 7.38 3.26
C PHE A 185 -12.16 8.68 2.82
N VAL A 186 -11.45 9.81 2.70
CA VAL A 186 -11.96 11.09 2.19
C VAL A 186 -11.76 11.15 0.67
N PRO A 187 -12.78 11.27 -0.21
CA PRO A 187 -14.18 11.61 0.03
C PRO A 187 -15.14 10.64 -0.70
N ILE A 188 -15.65 9.62 0.01
CA ILE A 188 -16.82 8.84 -0.47
C ILE A 188 -17.75 8.37 0.63
N ALA A 189 -17.96 9.24 1.61
CA ALA A 189 -19.03 9.05 2.59
C ALA A 189 -20.42 8.79 1.95
N SER A 190 -20.59 9.04 0.64
CA SER A 190 -21.83 8.85 -0.12
C SER A 190 -22.00 7.50 -0.85
N VAL A 191 -20.97 6.66 -0.97
CA VAL A 191 -21.05 5.45 -1.81
C VAL A 191 -21.51 4.21 -1.03
N LYS A 192 -22.61 3.61 -1.52
CA LYS A 192 -23.31 2.47 -0.90
C LYS A 192 -22.91 1.14 -1.57
N GLY A 193 -21.80 0.56 -1.11
CA GLY A 193 -21.39 -0.82 -1.41
C GLY A 193 -20.75 -1.07 -2.78
N PHE A 194 -20.10 -2.22 -2.96
CA PHE A 194 -19.25 -2.58 -4.13
C PHE A 194 -19.94 -2.67 -5.49
N LYS A 195 -21.27 -2.58 -5.55
CA LYS A 195 -21.99 -2.51 -6.83
C LYS A 195 -21.91 -1.13 -7.48
N ASP A 196 -21.50 -0.13 -6.71
CA ASP A 196 -21.18 1.20 -7.22
C ASP A 196 -19.78 1.17 -7.85
N PRO A 197 -19.63 1.54 -9.14
CA PRO A 197 -18.31 1.65 -9.78
C PRO A 197 -17.33 2.51 -8.99
N ALA A 198 -17.84 3.54 -8.30
CA ALA A 198 -17.03 4.33 -7.40
C ALA A 198 -16.47 3.46 -6.27
N ALA A 199 -17.30 2.69 -5.57
CA ALA A 199 -16.87 1.83 -4.45
C ALA A 199 -15.72 0.89 -4.85
N ARG A 200 -15.83 0.31 -6.05
CA ARG A 200 -14.83 -0.58 -6.63
C ARG A 200 -13.50 0.14 -6.86
N LEU A 201 -13.52 1.32 -7.49
CA LEU A 201 -12.31 2.13 -7.68
C LEU A 201 -11.60 2.47 -6.37
N TYR A 202 -12.37 2.77 -5.31
CA TYR A 202 -11.77 3.05 -4.00
C TYR A 202 -11.23 1.80 -3.31
N SER A 203 -11.79 0.62 -3.61
CA SER A 203 -11.19 -0.64 -3.17
C SER A 203 -9.82 -0.83 -3.82
N PHE A 204 -9.70 -0.56 -5.13
CA PHE A 204 -8.40 -0.59 -5.80
C PHE A 204 -7.41 0.40 -5.21
N PHE A 205 -7.82 1.65 -5.01
CA PHE A 205 -6.98 2.66 -4.35
C PHE A 205 -6.46 2.18 -2.97
N ARG A 206 -7.34 1.73 -2.08
CA ARG A 206 -6.94 1.24 -0.74
C ARG A 206 -6.07 -0.01 -0.81
N LEU A 207 -6.32 -0.92 -1.75
CA LEU A 207 -5.44 -2.06 -2.00
C LEU A 207 -4.05 -1.58 -2.45
N GLY A 208 -3.97 -0.67 -3.41
CA GLY A 208 -2.72 -0.04 -3.86
C GLY A 208 -1.92 0.53 -2.70
N THR A 209 -2.57 1.35 -1.86
CA THR A 209 -1.96 1.91 -0.65
C THR A 209 -1.50 0.82 0.33
N LEU A 210 -2.29 -0.24 0.55
CA LEU A 210 -1.87 -1.35 1.43
C LEU A 210 -0.61 -2.04 0.91
N PHE A 211 -0.50 -2.28 -0.39
CA PHE A 211 0.69 -2.86 -1.01
C PHE A 211 1.89 -1.90 -0.97
N HIS A 212 1.67 -0.60 -1.18
CA HIS A 212 2.65 0.48 -0.98
C HIS A 212 3.23 0.46 0.44
N GLU A 213 2.38 0.56 1.46
CA GLU A 213 2.82 0.58 2.86
C GLU A 213 3.47 -0.73 3.30
N SER A 214 3.04 -1.84 2.68
CA SER A 214 3.67 -3.13 2.89
C SER A 214 5.07 -3.20 2.30
N ARG A 215 5.36 -2.49 1.20
CA ARG A 215 6.73 -2.39 0.67
C ARG A 215 7.65 -1.67 1.64
N HIS A 216 7.14 -0.72 2.43
CA HIS A 216 7.91 -0.13 3.53
C HIS A 216 8.29 -1.14 4.63
N SER A 217 7.71 -2.35 4.65
CA SER A 217 8.13 -3.40 5.58
C SER A 217 9.35 -4.21 5.08
N ASP A 218 9.89 -3.93 3.89
CA ASP A 218 11.04 -4.63 3.31
C ASP A 218 12.36 -3.83 3.45
N GLY A 219 13.46 -4.41 2.96
CA GLY A 219 14.79 -3.79 2.91
C GLY A 219 15.66 -4.01 4.15
N SER A 220 16.94 -3.66 4.02
CA SER A 220 17.94 -3.81 5.08
C SER A 220 19.05 -2.77 4.99
N GLY A 221 19.67 -2.40 6.12
CA GLY A 221 20.74 -1.40 6.13
C GLY A 221 20.31 -0.08 5.47
N LYS A 222 21.00 0.30 4.38
CA LYS A 222 20.70 1.53 3.61
C LYS A 222 19.36 1.53 2.88
N THR A 223 18.71 0.38 2.74
CA THR A 223 17.43 0.25 2.01
C THR A 223 16.26 -0.04 2.95
N ALA A 224 16.53 -0.15 4.25
CA ALA A 224 15.51 -0.42 5.26
C ALA A 224 14.38 0.62 5.18
N LEU A 225 13.14 0.14 5.35
CA LEU A 225 11.90 0.89 5.20
C LEU A 225 11.58 1.32 3.76
N PHE A 226 12.49 1.19 2.78
CA PHE A 226 12.33 1.87 1.49
C PHE A 226 11.87 3.33 1.66
N ALA A 227 12.55 4.07 2.52
CA ALA A 227 12.14 5.43 2.85
C ALA A 227 12.08 6.30 1.59
N HIS A 228 11.03 7.13 1.50
CA HIS A 228 10.90 8.07 0.39
C HIS A 228 12.01 9.12 0.42
N ALA A 229 12.47 9.46 -0.78
CA ALA A 229 13.33 10.59 -1.06
C ALA A 229 12.51 11.87 -1.25
N VAL A 230 13.20 13.00 -1.09
CA VAL A 230 12.66 14.32 -1.41
C VAL A 230 12.49 14.44 -2.92
N CYS A 231 11.29 14.75 -3.37
CA CYS A 231 11.02 14.93 -4.79
C CYS A 231 11.78 16.13 -5.38
N PRO A 232 12.32 16.01 -6.60
CA PRO A 232 13.14 17.03 -7.22
C PRO A 232 12.34 18.27 -7.63
N SER A 233 13.04 19.32 -8.05
CA SER A 233 12.38 20.51 -8.59
C SER A 233 11.66 20.22 -9.90
N GLY A 234 10.50 20.85 -10.11
CA GLY A 234 9.65 20.65 -11.28
C GLY A 234 8.66 19.48 -11.15
N HIS A 235 8.62 18.82 -9.99
CA HIS A 235 7.66 17.75 -9.68
C HIS A 235 6.47 18.30 -8.87
N ASP A 236 5.27 17.70 -9.01
CA ASP A 236 4.06 18.13 -8.29
C ASP A 236 4.21 18.05 -6.75
N TYR A 237 5.09 17.16 -6.30
CA TYR A 237 5.43 16.97 -4.89
C TYR A 237 6.81 17.57 -4.53
N GLN A 238 7.32 18.51 -5.33
CA GLN A 238 8.65 19.12 -5.13
C GLN A 238 8.91 19.47 -3.66
N GLY A 239 10.05 19.02 -3.13
CA GLY A 239 10.47 19.30 -1.75
C GLY A 239 9.81 18.43 -0.69
N MET A 240 8.87 17.56 -1.04
CA MET A 240 8.23 16.61 -0.12
C MET A 240 8.93 15.24 -0.17
N PRO A 241 9.04 14.51 0.96
CA PRO A 241 9.55 13.14 1.00
C PRO A 241 8.48 12.16 0.47
N ALA A 242 8.19 12.24 -0.83
CA ALA A 242 7.09 11.54 -1.48
C ALA A 242 7.51 10.91 -2.82
N CYS A 243 8.81 10.66 -3.01
CA CYS A 243 9.34 10.02 -4.19
C CYS A 243 10.19 8.80 -3.83
N ASP A 244 10.32 7.85 -4.75
CA ASP A 244 11.19 6.69 -4.61
C ASP A 244 12.49 6.91 -5.38
N THR A 245 13.62 6.82 -4.68
CA THR A 245 14.91 6.70 -5.37
C THR A 245 15.01 5.39 -6.15
N PRO A 246 14.77 4.20 -5.56
CA PRO A 246 14.96 2.97 -6.28
C PRO A 246 13.79 2.65 -7.20
N ALA A 247 14.08 1.96 -8.30
CA ALA A 247 13.06 1.53 -9.25
C ALA A 247 12.14 0.43 -8.69
N ASN A 248 12.45 -0.15 -7.52
CA ASN A 248 11.65 -1.16 -6.83
C ASN A 248 11.08 -0.66 -5.48
N GLY A 249 10.83 0.65 -5.37
CA GLY A 249 10.23 1.28 -4.20
C GLY A 249 8.71 1.08 -4.07
N PRO A 250 8.12 1.59 -2.98
CA PRO A 250 6.68 1.53 -2.67
C PRO A 250 5.75 2.04 -3.77
N TYR A 251 6.03 3.20 -4.37
CA TYR A 251 5.23 3.74 -5.47
C TYR A 251 5.33 2.87 -6.71
N ARG A 252 6.47 2.19 -6.95
CA ARG A 252 6.52 1.20 -8.03
C ARG A 252 5.57 0.04 -7.77
N ILE A 253 5.53 -0.47 -6.54
CA ILE A 253 4.63 -1.55 -6.15
C ILE A 253 3.17 -1.14 -6.35
N GLU A 254 2.79 0.08 -5.96
CA GLU A 254 1.46 0.63 -6.21
C GLU A 254 1.14 0.74 -7.71
N ALA A 255 2.04 1.34 -8.50
CA ALA A 255 1.89 1.47 -9.94
C ALA A 255 1.65 0.12 -10.63
N LEU A 256 2.46 -0.89 -10.29
CA LEU A 256 2.32 -2.23 -10.85
C LEU A 256 1.02 -2.91 -10.44
N MET A 257 0.53 -2.65 -9.21
CA MET A 257 -0.78 -3.13 -8.79
C MET A 257 -1.90 -2.50 -9.63
N MET A 258 -1.91 -1.17 -9.81
CA MET A 258 -2.91 -0.48 -10.64
C MET A 258 -2.90 -0.94 -12.09
N LYS A 259 -1.70 -1.05 -12.68
CA LYS A 259 -1.51 -1.58 -14.02
C LYS A 259 -2.08 -2.99 -14.16
N SER A 260 -1.74 -3.88 -13.22
CA SER A 260 -2.16 -5.28 -13.26
C SER A 260 -3.68 -5.44 -13.09
N ILE A 261 -4.31 -4.62 -12.24
CA ILE A 261 -5.78 -4.57 -12.12
C ILE A 261 -6.39 -4.09 -13.45
N SER A 262 -5.90 -2.97 -13.98
CA SER A 262 -6.46 -2.34 -15.19
C SER A 262 -6.34 -3.24 -16.43
N GLN A 263 -5.26 -4.01 -16.54
CA GLN A 263 -5.02 -4.92 -17.66
C GLN A 263 -5.72 -6.27 -17.46
N GLY A 264 -5.72 -6.79 -16.23
CA GLY A 264 -6.25 -8.11 -15.94
C GLY A 264 -7.77 -8.19 -15.93
N MET A 265 -8.45 -7.15 -15.47
CA MET A 265 -9.91 -7.17 -15.32
C MET A 265 -10.63 -6.83 -16.62
N THR A 266 -11.39 -7.80 -17.12
CA THR A 266 -12.14 -7.67 -18.39
C THR A 266 -13.46 -6.91 -18.25
N ASP A 267 -13.96 -6.73 -17.03
CA ASP A 267 -15.26 -6.14 -16.71
C ASP A 267 -15.19 -4.67 -16.22
N LEU A 268 -14.02 -4.03 -16.37
CA LEU A 268 -13.86 -2.59 -16.14
C LEU A 268 -14.44 -1.79 -17.30
N ASN A 269 -15.24 -0.77 -16.99
CA ASN A 269 -15.70 0.18 -17.99
C ASN A 269 -14.56 1.17 -18.38
N PRO A 270 -14.68 1.91 -19.50
CA PRO A 270 -13.63 2.82 -19.95
C PRO A 270 -13.22 3.88 -18.92
N ALA A 271 -14.16 4.45 -18.18
CA ALA A 271 -13.86 5.47 -17.16
C ALA A 271 -13.10 4.87 -15.97
N GLU A 272 -13.42 3.63 -15.56
CA GLU A 272 -12.66 2.96 -14.50
C GLU A 272 -11.23 2.67 -14.92
N LYS A 273 -11.02 2.25 -16.18
CA LYS A 273 -9.67 2.05 -16.73
C LYS A 273 -8.87 3.35 -16.78
N GLU A 274 -9.52 4.46 -17.14
CA GLU A 274 -8.90 5.78 -17.13
C GLU A 274 -8.49 6.20 -15.71
N VAL A 275 -9.36 6.03 -14.71
CA VAL A 275 -9.02 6.34 -13.31
C VAL A 275 -7.86 5.48 -12.80
N LEU A 276 -7.86 4.17 -13.10
CA LEU A 276 -6.74 3.29 -12.74
C LEU A 276 -5.43 3.68 -13.44
N ALA A 277 -5.50 4.10 -14.70
CA ALA A 277 -4.34 4.63 -15.41
C ALA A 277 -3.81 5.92 -14.78
N LEU A 278 -4.71 6.80 -14.30
CA LEU A 278 -4.29 8.00 -13.57
C LEU A 278 -3.63 7.67 -12.22
N PHE A 279 -4.15 6.71 -11.45
CA PHE A 279 -3.49 6.22 -10.23
C PHE A 279 -2.12 5.60 -10.53
N GLN A 280 -2.03 4.80 -11.60
CA GLN A 280 -0.74 4.28 -12.05
C GLN A 280 0.25 5.40 -12.38
N LEU A 281 -0.17 6.39 -13.17
CA LEU A 281 0.71 7.48 -13.61
C LEU A 281 1.16 8.39 -12.46
N ASP A 282 0.29 8.66 -11.48
CA ASP A 282 0.66 9.39 -10.26
C ASP A 282 1.68 8.62 -9.41
N ALA A 283 1.52 7.30 -9.27
CA ALA A 283 2.52 6.49 -8.61
C ALA A 283 3.83 6.42 -9.40
N GLU A 284 3.79 6.26 -10.73
CA GLU A 284 4.98 6.23 -11.58
C GLU A 284 5.73 7.57 -11.61
N SER A 285 5.03 8.71 -11.55
CA SER A 285 5.68 10.03 -11.56
C SER A 285 6.59 10.23 -10.34
N ARG A 286 6.30 9.52 -9.25
CA ARG A 286 7.06 9.56 -7.99
C ARG A 286 8.28 8.63 -7.99
N VAL A 287 8.50 7.81 -9.02
CA VAL A 287 9.68 6.94 -9.12
C VAL A 287 10.80 7.66 -9.89
N LEU A 288 11.89 8.03 -9.20
CA LEU A 288 12.96 8.86 -9.76
C LEU A 288 13.91 8.10 -10.68
N SER A 289 14.14 6.82 -10.39
CA SER A 289 14.99 5.97 -11.25
C SER A 289 14.14 5.34 -12.36
N PRO A 290 14.44 5.59 -13.64
CA PRO A 290 13.82 4.83 -14.72
C PRO A 290 14.24 3.36 -14.59
N LEU A 291 13.33 2.45 -14.92
CA LEU A 291 13.68 1.03 -15.03
C LEU A 291 14.54 0.78 -16.26
N LYS A 292 15.40 -0.24 -16.16
CA LYS A 292 15.99 -0.87 -17.34
C LYS A 292 14.78 -1.48 -18.00
N ALA A 293 14.46 -1.01 -19.20
CA ALA A 293 13.75 -1.85 -20.13
C ALA A 293 14.58 -3.14 -20.29
N GLY A 294 14.22 -4.19 -19.56
CA GLY A 294 14.66 -5.54 -19.91
C GLY A 294 14.09 -5.77 -21.31
N GLU A 295 14.95 -5.61 -22.33
CA GLU A 295 14.57 -5.62 -23.75
C GLU A 295 13.18 -5.02 -23.99
N ALA A 296 13.05 -3.69 -23.96
CA ALA A 296 11.80 -3.06 -24.39
C ALA A 296 11.37 -3.71 -25.72
N PRO A 297 10.10 -4.16 -25.88
CA PRO A 297 9.58 -4.25 -27.24
C PRO A 297 9.88 -2.90 -27.87
N LYS A 298 10.38 -2.87 -29.12
CA LYS A 298 10.75 -1.64 -29.84
C LYS A 298 9.51 -0.74 -30.02
N THR A 299 8.99 -0.16 -28.94
CA THR A 299 8.09 0.95 -28.97
C THR A 299 8.95 2.15 -29.34
N PRO A 300 8.54 2.90 -30.37
CA PRO A 300 9.28 4.08 -30.77
C PRO A 300 9.36 5.03 -29.57
N ALA A 301 10.52 5.68 -29.43
CA ALA A 301 10.73 6.77 -28.49
C ALA A 301 9.54 7.76 -28.52
N PRO A 302 9.29 8.50 -27.43
CA PRO A 302 8.28 9.56 -27.42
C PRO A 302 8.36 10.38 -28.70
N ASP A 303 7.18 10.55 -29.32
CA ASP A 303 6.98 10.99 -30.71
C ASP A 303 8.14 11.87 -31.20
N ALA A 304 9.04 11.29 -32.00
CA ALA A 304 10.27 11.95 -32.43
C ALA A 304 9.98 13.31 -33.11
N ASP A 305 8.76 13.46 -33.64
CA ASP A 305 8.20 14.68 -34.18
C ASP A 305 7.95 15.76 -33.13
N LEU A 306 7.45 15.43 -31.93
CA LEU A 306 7.20 16.41 -30.87
C LEU A 306 8.50 16.98 -30.31
N CYS A 307 9.47 16.13 -29.98
CA CYS A 307 10.76 16.63 -29.50
C CYS A 307 11.56 17.35 -30.59
N SER A 308 11.45 16.93 -31.86
CA SER A 308 12.05 17.68 -32.97
C SER A 308 11.39 19.05 -33.14
N PHE A 309 10.06 19.13 -33.07
CA PHE A 309 9.32 20.38 -33.14
C PHE A 309 9.71 21.35 -32.01
N LEU A 310 9.74 20.89 -30.76
CA LEU A 310 10.09 21.72 -29.60
C LEU A 310 11.57 22.17 -29.62
N ASN A 311 12.47 21.33 -30.14
CA ASN A 311 13.87 21.70 -30.35
C ASN A 311 14.03 22.73 -31.48
N ASN A 312 13.24 22.64 -32.55
CA ASN A 312 13.22 23.63 -33.64
C ASN A 312 12.70 25.00 -33.18
N LEU A 313 11.84 25.03 -32.17
CA LEU A 313 11.40 26.26 -31.49
C LEU A 313 12.39 26.76 -30.43
N ASN A 314 13.53 26.09 -30.27
CA ASN A 314 14.57 26.41 -29.28
C ASN A 314 14.07 26.40 -27.82
N LEU A 315 12.99 25.65 -27.53
CA LEU A 315 12.40 25.52 -26.19
C LEU A 315 13.13 24.48 -25.33
N ARG A 316 13.83 23.53 -25.97
CA ARG A 316 14.73 22.50 -25.36
C ARG A 316 14.28 21.99 -23.97
N PRO A 317 13.03 21.49 -23.85
CA PRO A 317 12.54 21.02 -22.57
C PRO A 317 13.36 19.81 -22.09
N ASP A 318 13.54 19.69 -20.78
CA ASP A 318 14.46 18.69 -20.20
C ASP A 318 14.06 17.24 -20.52
N PHE A 319 12.77 16.96 -20.73
CA PHE A 319 12.30 15.63 -21.16
C PHE A 319 12.70 15.26 -22.60
N CYS A 320 13.10 16.23 -23.44
CA CYS A 320 13.62 15.98 -24.79
C CYS A 320 15.14 15.81 -24.83
N ARG A 321 15.84 15.95 -23.69
CA ARG A 321 17.27 15.61 -23.60
C ARG A 321 17.38 14.11 -23.39
N ALA A 322 18.09 13.43 -24.29
CA ALA A 322 18.45 12.04 -24.10
C ALA A 322 19.27 11.93 -22.81
N GLN A 323 18.64 11.46 -21.73
CA GLN A 323 19.37 11.11 -20.52
C GLN A 323 20.26 9.92 -20.89
N SER A 324 21.58 10.06 -20.69
CA SER A 324 22.48 8.90 -20.69
C SER A 324 21.86 7.85 -19.76
N PRO A 325 21.75 6.58 -20.18
CA PRO A 325 21.02 5.56 -19.42
C PRO A 325 21.58 5.53 -18.00
N THR A 326 20.81 6.09 -17.08
CA THR A 326 21.14 6.07 -15.66
C THR A 326 21.12 4.62 -15.24
N GLU A 327 22.12 4.21 -14.48
CA GLU A 327 22.15 2.88 -13.90
C GLU A 327 20.89 2.72 -13.05
N VAL A 328 20.12 1.68 -13.33
CA VAL A 328 18.90 1.37 -12.60
C VAL A 328 19.31 0.91 -11.23
N VAL A 329 18.96 1.71 -10.25
CA VAL A 329 19.21 1.36 -8.85
C VAL A 329 18.02 0.56 -8.36
N GLU A 330 18.14 -0.77 -8.37
CA GLU A 330 17.28 -1.64 -7.57
C GLU A 330 17.93 -1.87 -6.22
N TRP A 331 17.14 -1.72 -5.16
CA TRP A 331 17.61 -1.92 -3.79
C TRP A 331 17.38 -3.36 -3.33
N ASP A 332 18.29 -3.86 -2.49
CA ASP A 332 18.07 -5.11 -1.75
C ASP A 332 16.81 -4.96 -0.88
N ASP A 333 15.83 -5.81 -1.12
CA ASP A 333 14.55 -5.84 -0.44
C ASP A 333 14.43 -7.00 0.55
N THR A 334 15.53 -7.71 0.81
CA THR A 334 15.58 -8.73 1.87
C THR A 334 15.31 -8.05 3.21
N PRO A 335 14.30 -8.51 3.98
CA PRO A 335 13.99 -7.91 5.26
C PRO A 335 15.13 -8.15 6.25
N GLU A 336 15.45 -7.12 7.01
CA GLU A 336 16.29 -7.25 8.18
C GLU A 336 15.49 -7.84 9.36
N SER A 337 16.03 -8.82 10.09
CA SER A 337 15.42 -9.35 11.32
C SER A 337 16.46 -9.39 12.44
N LEU A 338 16.05 -8.93 13.62
CA LEU A 338 16.71 -9.23 14.89
C LEU A 338 16.74 -10.74 15.17
#